data_AF-A0AA96X104-F1
#
_entry.id   AF-A0AA96X104-F1
#
_cell.length_a   1.000
_cell.length_b   1.000
_cell.length_c   1.000
_cell.angle_alpha   90.00
_cell.angle_beta   90.00
_cell.angle_gamma   90.00
#
_symmetry.space_group_name_H-M   'P 1'
#
loop_
_entity.id
_entity.type
_entity.pdbx_description
1 polymer ?
#
loop_
_entity_poly.entity_id
_entity_poly.type
_entity_poly.pdbx_seq_one_letter_code
_entity_poly.pdbx_strand_id
1 'polypeptide(L)'
;MAASSRSTQAVQELPSPKESPTKLAAVLDRLNQARTWLFSDWRAMIALSLAITGGTTALSLAFLFKLPAVPNCPSIFWPLASASLRLHCAQLAANKRTPNDLLEAIELVKNLPSDHPLYAEATRLIEAWAQEILDLSEESFQAGKLDAAIKTARRVPRVGTAHTQVEERIKKWQSIWSSAETLYRKAEEALRQQNWRLAMTEAGRLLSIDNTFWQTTKYQEISGIIAATRDDISKITKAKSLIESGGIQNFQEAIKLLASINNKSYVYQGAQETLVDAGKKMLALADAALDRRDTTAALDIIRQIPEAANLKKEIEDYETLASAINRIGNGLPEDYDAATAQAQKIGADRPTFGKAQRLIARWQAEKGDMAQLNRAQQLAQSNRPEDLQAAIDAASQVSSSNPKSREARQLIQRITSEMQDQEDRPLIQQAEQIASRGDAGSLQQAIDLLGRISSRRSLGAEAADKRGQYAQQLQAIRDREQALAQPVSSPVPDSATPLQGGDAVLTLQKARAAANGGTVDSVTEGIQIADTVPIASPLRPEAQTLMNDLSQQLLQTAMSQASVDPAGAIAIAQRIPLGTNAYDQAQSLIPLWQRSLRR
;
A
#
# COMPACT_ATOMS: atom_id res chain seq x y z
N MET A 1 9.97 38.48 -64.25
CA MET A 1 10.79 39.26 -63.29
C MET A 1 12.05 38.47 -63.02
N ALA A 2 13.21 39.10 -63.20
CA ALA A 2 14.51 38.93 -62.51
C ALA A 2 14.94 37.52 -62.05
N ALA A 3 16.18 37.07 -62.15
CA ALA A 3 17.46 37.54 -62.65
C ALA A 3 18.39 36.32 -62.45
N SER A 4 19.20 35.93 -63.44
CA SER A 4 20.65 36.18 -63.49
C SER A 4 21.37 35.81 -62.18
N SER A 5 22.30 34.86 -62.18
CA SER A 5 23.70 35.08 -62.59
C SER A 5 24.49 33.81 -62.22
N ARG A 6 25.63 33.42 -62.79
CA ARG A 6 26.71 34.11 -63.52
C ARG A 6 27.60 33.01 -64.14
N SER A 7 27.96 33.10 -65.43
CA SER A 7 29.28 33.54 -65.96
C SER A 7 30.39 32.48 -65.80
N THR A 8 31.27 32.15 -66.75
CA THR A 8 31.84 32.86 -67.93
C THR A 8 32.76 31.81 -68.61
N GLN A 9 32.72 31.54 -69.93
CA GLN A 9 33.54 32.13 -71.01
C GLN A 9 35.05 32.26 -70.66
N ALA A 10 36.04 31.96 -71.52
CA ALA A 10 36.16 32.26 -72.94
C ALA A 10 37.32 31.41 -73.57
N VAL A 11 37.23 30.88 -74.81
CA VAL A 11 37.62 31.46 -76.12
C VAL A 11 39.12 31.30 -76.47
N GLN A 12 39.42 30.67 -77.62
CA GLN A 12 40.30 31.26 -78.65
C GLN A 12 40.26 30.53 -80.00
N GLU A 13 40.66 31.27 -81.03
CA GLU A 13 40.25 31.27 -82.44
C GLU A 13 41.01 30.33 -83.41
N LEU A 14 40.40 30.20 -84.60
CA LEU A 14 40.78 29.62 -85.93
C LEU A 14 42.21 29.89 -86.43
N PRO A 15 42.81 29.08 -87.37
CA PRO A 15 42.39 29.10 -88.80
C PRO A 15 42.62 27.87 -89.73
N SER A 16 41.76 27.79 -90.77
CA SER A 16 41.92 27.41 -92.20
C SER A 16 42.44 26.03 -92.73
N PRO A 17 42.06 25.63 -93.97
CA PRO A 17 41.74 24.24 -94.35
C PRO A 17 42.77 23.54 -95.28
N LYS A 18 42.78 22.18 -95.29
CA LYS A 18 43.43 21.33 -96.32
C LYS A 18 42.70 19.99 -96.53
N GLU A 19 42.58 19.56 -97.78
CA GLU A 19 41.91 18.34 -98.29
C GLU A 19 42.76 17.05 -98.23
N SER A 20 42.05 15.89 -98.30
CA SER A 20 42.43 14.52 -98.80
C SER A 20 43.08 13.49 -97.83
N PRO A 21 43.04 12.15 -98.09
CA PRO A 21 42.11 11.27 -98.84
C PRO A 21 41.57 10.05 -98.00
N THR A 22 40.66 9.24 -98.58
CA THR A 22 39.81 8.21 -97.95
C THR A 22 40.48 6.86 -97.57
N LYS A 23 40.13 6.33 -96.38
CA LYS A 23 40.60 5.07 -95.72
C LYS A 23 40.55 3.77 -96.54
N LEU A 24 39.84 3.73 -97.68
CA LEU A 24 39.67 2.51 -98.48
C LEU A 24 40.94 2.07 -99.22
N ALA A 25 41.78 3.02 -99.63
CA ALA A 25 43.02 2.74 -100.36
C ALA A 25 44.06 1.99 -99.48
N ALA A 26 44.10 2.29 -98.19
CA ALA A 26 45.04 1.67 -97.25
C ALA A 26 44.71 0.19 -96.93
N VAL A 27 43.44 -0.21 -97.03
CA VAL A 27 43.02 -1.60 -96.80
C VAL A 27 43.36 -2.49 -97.99
N LEU A 28 43.16 -1.98 -99.21
CA LEU A 28 43.50 -2.69 -100.44
C LEU A 28 45.01 -2.91 -100.57
N ASP A 29 45.83 -1.94 -100.16
CA ASP A 29 47.29 -2.06 -100.20
C ASP A 29 47.82 -3.13 -99.21
N ARG A 30 47.23 -3.22 -98.00
CA ARG A 30 47.57 -4.27 -97.02
C ARG A 30 47.22 -5.67 -97.49
N LEU A 31 46.08 -5.84 -98.18
CA LEU A 31 45.69 -7.14 -98.76
C LEU A 31 46.64 -7.55 -99.89
N ASN A 32 47.11 -6.59 -100.69
CA ASN A 32 48.03 -6.88 -101.78
C ASN A 32 49.44 -7.22 -101.28
N GLN A 33 49.92 -6.55 -100.22
CA GLN A 33 51.16 -6.91 -99.52
C GLN A 33 51.11 -8.31 -98.87
N ALA A 34 49.98 -8.66 -98.24
CA ALA A 34 49.83 -10.01 -97.66
C ALA A 34 49.85 -11.11 -98.74
N ARG A 35 49.26 -10.83 -99.90
CA ARG A 35 49.27 -11.75 -101.05
C ARG A 35 50.67 -11.94 -101.63
N THR A 36 51.44 -10.88 -101.82
CA THR A 36 52.81 -10.99 -102.35
C THR A 36 53.75 -11.69 -101.37
N TRP A 37 53.57 -11.50 -100.07
CA TRP A 37 54.31 -12.22 -99.03
C TRP A 37 53.99 -13.72 -99.01
N LEU A 38 52.71 -14.10 -99.11
CA LEU A 38 52.26 -15.51 -99.07
C LEU A 38 52.80 -16.37 -100.22
N PHE A 39 53.07 -15.78 -101.40
CA PHE A 39 53.56 -16.50 -102.58
C PHE A 39 55.06 -16.33 -102.85
N SER A 40 55.78 -15.55 -102.04
CA SER A 40 57.22 -15.31 -102.23
C SER A 40 58.12 -16.30 -101.46
N ASP A 41 57.61 -16.98 -100.43
CA ASP A 41 58.40 -17.88 -99.59
C ASP A 41 57.69 -19.24 -99.42
N TRP A 42 58.31 -20.32 -99.89
CA TRP A 42 57.71 -21.67 -99.86
C TRP A 42 57.42 -22.15 -98.42
N ARG A 43 58.12 -21.59 -97.43
CA ARG A 43 57.88 -21.84 -96.00
C ARG A 43 56.52 -21.31 -95.54
N ALA A 44 56.04 -20.20 -96.11
CA ALA A 44 54.73 -19.64 -95.79
C ALA A 44 53.58 -20.55 -96.26
N MET A 45 53.75 -21.22 -97.40
CA MET A 45 52.79 -22.20 -97.91
C MET A 45 52.75 -23.47 -97.04
N ILE A 46 53.87 -23.91 -96.47
CA ILE A 46 53.91 -25.02 -95.51
C ILE A 46 53.29 -24.64 -94.16
N ALA A 47 53.57 -23.43 -93.66
CA ALA A 47 52.94 -22.94 -92.43
C ALA A 47 51.42 -22.84 -92.59
N LEU A 48 50.93 -22.40 -93.75
CA LEU A 48 49.51 -22.35 -94.07
C LEU A 48 48.90 -23.76 -94.15
N SER A 49 49.57 -24.72 -94.79
CA SER A 49 49.04 -26.09 -94.90
C SER A 49 49.02 -26.82 -93.55
N LEU A 50 50.03 -26.62 -92.69
CA LEU A 50 50.03 -27.12 -91.31
C LEU A 50 48.96 -26.46 -90.45
N ALA A 51 48.73 -25.15 -90.62
CA ALA A 51 47.69 -24.43 -89.89
C ALA A 51 46.28 -24.89 -90.30
N ILE A 52 46.06 -25.19 -91.58
CA ILE A 52 44.78 -25.70 -92.08
C ILE A 52 44.54 -27.14 -91.60
N THR A 53 45.52 -28.03 -91.76
CA THR A 53 45.36 -29.44 -91.33
C THR A 53 45.29 -29.57 -89.81
N GLY A 54 46.16 -28.89 -89.06
CA GLY A 54 46.11 -28.86 -87.59
C GLY A 54 44.84 -28.20 -87.04
N GLY A 55 44.30 -27.19 -87.74
CA GLY A 55 43.02 -26.58 -87.39
C GLY A 55 41.84 -27.53 -87.56
N THR A 56 41.82 -28.35 -88.62
CA THR A 56 40.74 -29.31 -88.86
C THR A 56 40.73 -30.48 -87.87
N THR A 57 41.89 -30.99 -87.45
CA THR A 57 41.97 -32.05 -86.42
C THR A 57 41.59 -31.52 -85.04
N ALA A 58 42.01 -30.30 -84.67
CA ALA A 58 41.60 -29.68 -83.40
C ALA A 58 40.08 -29.40 -83.35
N LEU A 59 39.48 -28.92 -84.45
CA LEU A 59 38.03 -28.72 -84.54
C LEU A 59 37.25 -30.04 -84.49
N SER A 60 37.74 -31.10 -85.14
CA SER A 60 37.12 -32.42 -85.10
C SER A 60 37.17 -33.04 -83.70
N LEU A 61 38.31 -32.93 -83.01
CA LEU A 61 38.45 -33.39 -81.62
C LEU A 61 37.59 -32.55 -80.66
N ALA A 62 37.47 -31.25 -80.89
CA ALA A 62 36.58 -30.38 -80.11
C ALA A 62 35.10 -30.73 -80.28
N PHE A 63 34.66 -31.20 -81.46
CA PHE A 63 33.29 -31.68 -81.67
C PHE A 63 33.03 -33.05 -81.01
N LEU A 64 34.03 -33.92 -80.91
CA LEU A 64 33.92 -35.20 -80.20
C LEU A 64 33.87 -35.05 -78.68
N PHE A 65 34.58 -34.06 -78.12
CA PHE A 65 34.53 -33.73 -76.69
C PHE A 65 33.40 -32.76 -76.30
N LYS A 66 32.63 -32.26 -77.27
CA LYS A 66 31.42 -31.49 -77.01
C LYS A 66 30.30 -32.46 -76.65
N LEU A 67 30.09 -32.65 -75.33
CA LEU A 67 28.94 -33.37 -74.79
C LEU A 67 27.67 -32.99 -75.57
N PRO A 68 26.82 -33.94 -75.98
CA PRO A 68 25.57 -33.62 -76.66
C PRO A 68 24.82 -32.59 -75.81
N ALA A 69 24.44 -31.46 -76.42
CA ALA A 69 23.75 -30.39 -75.72
C ALA A 69 22.53 -30.99 -75.03
N VAL A 70 22.44 -30.79 -73.71
CA VAL A 70 21.24 -31.13 -72.93
C VAL A 70 20.05 -30.48 -73.65
N PRO A 71 18.96 -31.20 -73.95
CA PRO A 71 17.88 -30.63 -74.74
C PRO A 71 17.35 -29.36 -74.09
N ASN A 72 17.26 -28.26 -74.84
CA ASN A 72 16.67 -27.02 -74.36
C ASN A 72 15.14 -27.15 -74.34
N CYS A 73 14.61 -27.90 -73.36
CA CYS A 73 13.19 -28.19 -73.19
C CYS A 73 12.25 -26.98 -73.29
N PRO A 74 12.57 -25.77 -72.78
CA PRO A 74 11.67 -24.61 -72.90
C PRO A 74 11.57 -23.99 -74.31
N SER A 75 12.40 -24.37 -75.28
CA SER A 75 12.38 -23.82 -76.65
C SER A 75 11.94 -24.83 -77.73
N ILE A 76 11.30 -25.94 -77.36
CA ILE A 76 10.92 -27.02 -78.28
C ILE A 76 9.55 -26.75 -78.92
N PHE A 77 9.46 -26.94 -80.23
CA PHE A 77 8.18 -27.01 -80.93
C PHE A 77 7.55 -28.40 -80.75
N TRP A 78 6.66 -28.53 -79.77
CA TRP A 78 6.06 -29.81 -79.34
C TRP A 78 5.45 -30.68 -80.45
N PRO A 79 4.77 -30.14 -81.48
CA PRO A 79 4.16 -30.98 -82.52
C PRO A 79 5.15 -31.87 -83.29
N LEU A 80 6.43 -31.48 -83.38
CA LEU A 80 7.49 -32.25 -84.06
C LEU A 80 8.42 -32.99 -83.09
N ALA A 81 8.21 -32.88 -81.78
CA ALA A 81 9.05 -33.52 -80.77
C ALA A 81 8.79 -35.03 -80.70
N SER A 82 9.86 -35.83 -80.70
CA SER A 82 9.76 -37.28 -80.51
C SER A 82 9.21 -37.64 -79.12
N ALA A 83 8.57 -38.80 -78.99
CA ALA A 83 8.04 -39.26 -77.71
C ALA A 83 9.14 -39.42 -76.63
N SER A 84 10.34 -39.87 -77.01
CA SER A 84 11.49 -39.97 -76.10
C SER A 84 11.95 -38.60 -75.59
N LEU A 85 11.97 -37.58 -76.45
CA LEU A 85 12.31 -36.21 -76.07
C LEU A 85 11.25 -35.59 -75.15
N ARG A 86 9.96 -35.80 -75.47
CA ARG A 86 8.85 -35.38 -74.60
C ARG A 86 8.94 -36.01 -73.22
N LEU A 87 9.20 -37.32 -73.14
CA LEU A 87 9.36 -38.04 -71.89
C LEU A 87 10.54 -37.52 -71.07
N HIS A 88 11.70 -37.30 -71.70
CA HIS A 88 12.88 -36.77 -71.03
C HIS A 88 12.66 -35.35 -70.49
N CYS A 89 12.05 -34.46 -71.29
CA CYS A 89 11.72 -33.10 -70.84
C CYS A 89 10.64 -33.09 -69.75
N ALA A 90 9.67 -34.01 -69.82
CA ALA A 90 8.67 -34.18 -68.77
C ALA A 90 9.32 -34.63 -67.45
N GLN A 91 10.24 -35.58 -67.48
CA GLN A 91 11.01 -35.98 -66.30
C GLN A 91 11.83 -34.82 -65.72
N LEU A 92 12.46 -34.00 -66.58
CA LEU A 92 13.21 -32.82 -66.14
C LEU A 92 12.31 -31.77 -65.47
N ALA A 93 11.10 -31.54 -66.00
CA ALA A 93 10.12 -30.67 -65.37
C ALA A 93 9.67 -31.24 -64.02
N ALA A 94 9.28 -32.51 -63.97
CA ALA A 94 8.85 -33.18 -62.75
C ALA A 94 9.91 -33.16 -61.63
N ASN A 95 11.20 -33.27 -61.97
CA ASN A 95 12.30 -33.22 -60.99
C ASN A 95 12.35 -31.93 -60.15
N LYS A 96 11.70 -30.85 -60.59
CA LYS A 96 11.60 -29.61 -59.79
C LYS A 96 10.62 -29.75 -58.62
N ARG A 97 9.78 -30.79 -58.60
CA ARG A 97 8.86 -31.13 -57.51
C ARG A 97 7.94 -29.95 -57.14
N THR A 98 7.42 -29.25 -58.14
CA THR A 98 6.38 -28.23 -57.93
C THR A 98 5.07 -28.64 -58.60
N PRO A 99 3.91 -28.22 -58.06
CA PRO A 99 2.64 -28.60 -58.68
C PRO A 99 2.50 -28.13 -60.13
N ASN A 100 3.11 -26.99 -60.48
CA ASN A 100 3.05 -26.47 -61.85
C ASN A 100 3.92 -27.30 -62.80
N ASP A 101 5.16 -27.61 -62.40
CA ASP A 101 6.09 -28.36 -63.25
C ASP A 101 5.66 -29.84 -63.38
N LEU A 102 5.03 -30.42 -62.36
CA LEU A 102 4.46 -31.77 -62.43
C LEU A 102 3.24 -31.84 -63.38
N LEU A 103 2.39 -30.81 -63.37
CA LEU A 103 1.29 -30.72 -64.33
C LEU A 103 1.81 -30.53 -65.76
N GLU A 104 2.84 -29.70 -65.94
CA GLU A 104 3.53 -29.56 -67.23
C GLU A 104 4.09 -30.91 -67.70
N ALA A 105 4.77 -31.64 -66.81
CA ALA A 105 5.29 -32.97 -67.10
C ALA A 105 4.20 -33.94 -67.59
N ILE A 106 3.05 -33.99 -66.91
CA ILE A 106 1.90 -34.82 -67.30
C ILE A 106 1.36 -34.39 -68.67
N GLU A 107 1.18 -33.10 -68.91
CA GLU A 107 0.65 -32.57 -70.17
C GLU A 107 1.50 -32.95 -71.39
N LEU A 108 2.82 -33.04 -71.22
CA LEU A 108 3.75 -33.41 -72.29
C LEU A 108 3.61 -34.86 -72.76
N VAL A 109 3.18 -35.76 -71.88
CA VAL A 109 3.15 -37.22 -72.15
C VAL A 109 1.75 -37.82 -72.16
N LYS A 110 0.72 -37.14 -71.65
CA LYS A 110 -0.66 -37.68 -71.54
C LYS A 110 -1.32 -38.05 -72.86
N ASN A 111 -0.90 -37.43 -73.96
CA ASN A 111 -1.50 -37.62 -75.29
C ASN A 111 -0.78 -38.71 -76.11
N LEU A 112 0.08 -39.52 -75.47
CA LEU A 112 0.79 -40.60 -76.15
C LEU A 112 -0.21 -41.74 -76.50
N PRO A 113 -0.28 -42.20 -77.77
CA PRO A 113 -1.17 -43.28 -78.16
C PRO A 113 -0.88 -44.60 -77.43
N SER A 114 -1.93 -45.41 -77.21
CA SER A 114 -1.84 -46.69 -76.47
C SER A 114 -1.00 -47.77 -77.15
N ASP A 115 -0.78 -47.67 -78.46
CA ASP A 115 0.05 -48.56 -79.27
C ASP A 115 1.54 -48.15 -79.29
N HIS A 116 1.91 -47.03 -78.66
CA HIS A 116 3.29 -46.53 -78.66
C HIS A 116 4.20 -47.31 -77.69
N PRO A 117 5.47 -47.66 -78.05
CA PRO A 117 6.37 -48.44 -77.19
C PRO A 117 6.63 -47.85 -75.78
N LEU A 118 6.59 -46.51 -75.67
CA LEU A 118 6.77 -45.79 -74.39
C LEU A 118 5.47 -45.55 -73.60
N TYR A 119 4.32 -46.04 -74.07
CA TYR A 119 3.02 -45.76 -73.44
C TYR A 119 2.92 -46.25 -71.99
N ALA A 120 3.41 -47.47 -71.73
CA ALA A 120 3.39 -48.04 -70.39
C ALA A 120 4.22 -47.21 -69.40
N GLU A 121 5.41 -46.77 -69.82
CA GLU A 121 6.29 -45.95 -68.99
C GLU A 121 5.72 -44.54 -68.77
N ALA A 122 5.16 -43.91 -69.82
CA ALA A 122 4.47 -42.63 -69.71
C ALA A 122 3.30 -42.71 -68.72
N THR A 123 2.49 -43.76 -68.79
CA THR A 123 1.34 -43.97 -67.88
C THR A 123 1.80 -44.14 -66.44
N ARG A 124 2.88 -44.92 -66.21
CA ARG A 124 3.48 -45.11 -64.88
C ARG A 124 3.97 -43.78 -64.29
N LEU A 125 4.61 -42.93 -65.11
CA LEU A 125 5.11 -41.62 -64.69
C LEU A 125 3.97 -40.62 -64.44
N ILE A 126 2.92 -40.62 -65.27
CA ILE A 126 1.73 -39.79 -65.04
C ILE A 126 1.10 -40.13 -63.68
N GLU A 127 0.96 -41.42 -63.35
CA GLU A 127 0.44 -41.82 -62.04
C GLU A 127 1.35 -41.34 -60.91
N ALA A 128 2.67 -41.52 -61.03
CA ALA A 128 3.63 -41.09 -60.02
C ALA A 128 3.59 -39.57 -59.79
N TRP A 129 3.58 -38.77 -60.86
CA TRP A 129 3.51 -37.31 -60.75
C TRP A 129 2.15 -36.82 -60.23
N ALA A 130 1.06 -37.50 -60.59
CA ALA A 130 -0.26 -37.20 -60.05
C ALA A 130 -0.34 -37.48 -58.54
N GLN A 131 0.27 -38.56 -58.06
CA GLN A 131 0.41 -38.83 -56.61
C GLN A 131 1.29 -37.77 -55.93
N GLU A 132 2.40 -37.37 -56.57
CA GLU A 132 3.29 -36.34 -56.01
C GLU A 132 2.59 -34.99 -55.87
N ILE A 133 1.70 -34.60 -56.79
CA ILE A 133 0.84 -33.41 -56.64
C ILE A 133 -0.07 -33.52 -55.41
N LEU A 134 -0.63 -34.71 -55.15
CA LEU A 134 -1.45 -34.95 -53.94
C LEU A 134 -0.62 -34.90 -52.67
N ASP A 135 0.63 -35.37 -52.70
CA ASP A 135 1.53 -35.32 -51.55
C ASP A 135 2.01 -33.89 -51.26
N LEU A 136 2.31 -33.08 -52.28
CA LEU A 136 2.57 -31.65 -52.12
C LEU A 136 1.35 -30.89 -51.58
N SER A 137 0.14 -31.36 -51.92
CA SER A 137 -1.10 -30.83 -51.37
C SER A 137 -1.24 -31.20 -49.89
N GLU A 138 -0.91 -32.44 -49.51
CA GLU A 138 -0.83 -32.88 -48.10
C GLU A 138 0.19 -32.04 -47.33
N GLU A 139 1.39 -31.83 -47.85
CA GLU A 139 2.40 -30.94 -47.23
C GLU A 139 1.85 -29.52 -47.00
N SER A 140 1.11 -28.98 -47.97
CA SER A 140 0.45 -27.67 -47.84
C SER A 140 -0.63 -27.67 -46.74
N PHE A 141 -1.41 -28.74 -46.63
CA PHE A 141 -2.39 -28.92 -45.57
C PHE A 141 -1.72 -28.99 -44.20
N GLN A 142 -0.68 -29.82 -44.07
CA GLN A 142 0.12 -29.97 -42.84
C GLN A 142 0.79 -28.66 -42.42
N ALA A 143 1.14 -27.81 -43.38
CA ALA A 143 1.67 -26.46 -43.15
C ALA A 143 0.61 -25.39 -42.80
N GLY A 144 -0.66 -25.77 -42.63
CA GLY A 144 -1.74 -24.85 -42.27
C GLY A 144 -2.37 -24.10 -43.46
N LYS A 145 -2.08 -24.51 -44.70
CA LYS A 145 -2.58 -23.86 -45.92
C LYS A 145 -3.67 -24.71 -46.58
N LEU A 146 -4.77 -24.95 -45.86
CA LEU A 146 -5.89 -25.80 -46.33
C LEU A 146 -6.40 -25.38 -47.72
N ASP A 147 -6.64 -24.09 -47.93
CA ASP A 147 -7.16 -23.60 -49.22
C ASP A 147 -6.19 -23.85 -50.38
N ALA A 148 -4.89 -23.69 -50.14
CA ALA A 148 -3.86 -23.95 -51.14
C ALA A 148 -3.74 -25.45 -51.44
N ALA A 149 -3.86 -26.30 -50.41
CA ALA A 149 -3.89 -27.76 -50.55
C ALA A 149 -5.07 -28.21 -51.41
N ILE A 150 -6.29 -27.75 -51.11
CA ILE A 150 -7.50 -28.07 -51.87
C ILE A 150 -7.38 -27.59 -53.32
N LYS A 151 -6.92 -26.34 -53.52
CA LYS A 151 -6.73 -25.76 -54.86
C LYS A 151 -5.73 -26.57 -55.69
N THR A 152 -4.66 -27.07 -55.06
CA THR A 152 -3.63 -27.85 -55.74
C THR A 152 -4.11 -29.26 -56.06
N ALA A 153 -4.76 -29.94 -55.10
CA ALA A 153 -5.31 -31.28 -55.29
C ALA A 153 -6.36 -31.34 -56.42
N ARG A 154 -7.20 -30.31 -56.55
CA ARG A 154 -8.21 -30.24 -57.63
C ARG A 154 -7.63 -30.09 -59.04
N ARG A 155 -6.33 -29.76 -59.17
CA ARG A 155 -5.64 -29.68 -60.46
C ARG A 155 -5.13 -31.02 -60.95
N VAL A 156 -5.15 -32.06 -60.11
CA VAL A 156 -4.73 -33.41 -60.49
C VAL A 156 -5.51 -33.89 -61.72
N PRO A 157 -4.84 -34.22 -62.84
CA PRO A 157 -5.48 -34.59 -64.09
C PRO A 157 -6.39 -35.83 -63.95
N ARG A 158 -7.43 -35.93 -64.77
CA ARG A 158 -8.36 -37.08 -64.82
C ARG A 158 -7.79 -38.28 -65.58
N VAL A 159 -6.54 -38.61 -65.31
CA VAL A 159 -5.82 -39.75 -65.91
C VAL A 159 -5.15 -40.54 -64.79
N GLY A 160 -5.21 -41.87 -64.87
CA GLY A 160 -4.73 -42.75 -63.80
C GLY A 160 -5.69 -42.85 -62.61
N THR A 161 -5.22 -43.49 -61.53
CA THR A 161 -5.98 -43.73 -60.31
C THR A 161 -5.88 -42.60 -59.30
N ALA A 162 -4.84 -41.77 -59.34
CA ALA A 162 -4.63 -40.66 -58.41
C ALA A 162 -5.83 -39.70 -58.30
N HIS A 163 -6.49 -39.39 -59.42
CA HIS A 163 -7.66 -38.50 -59.42
C HIS A 163 -8.81 -39.00 -58.52
N THR A 164 -8.95 -40.32 -58.38
CA THR A 164 -10.02 -40.92 -57.54
C THR A 164 -9.85 -40.60 -56.05
N GLN A 165 -8.63 -40.28 -55.61
CA GLN A 165 -8.31 -39.97 -54.22
C GLN A 165 -8.54 -38.48 -53.87
N VAL A 166 -8.69 -37.60 -54.86
CA VAL A 166 -8.71 -36.14 -54.68
C VAL A 166 -9.82 -35.69 -53.72
N GLU A 167 -11.07 -36.05 -54.02
CA GLU A 167 -12.22 -35.62 -53.22
C GLU A 167 -12.24 -36.28 -51.83
N GLU A 168 -11.74 -37.51 -51.71
CA GLU A 168 -11.61 -38.19 -50.42
C GLU A 168 -10.59 -37.47 -49.51
N ARG A 169 -9.39 -37.15 -50.03
CA ARG A 169 -8.37 -36.40 -49.27
C ARG A 169 -8.88 -35.02 -48.88
N ILE A 170 -9.53 -34.28 -49.80
CA ILE A 170 -10.11 -32.97 -49.52
C ILE A 170 -11.14 -33.07 -48.38
N LYS A 171 -12.04 -34.04 -48.43
CA LYS A 171 -13.04 -34.26 -47.38
C LYS A 171 -12.39 -34.57 -46.04
N LYS A 172 -11.34 -35.42 -46.02
CA LYS A 172 -10.56 -35.72 -44.81
C LYS A 172 -9.95 -34.44 -44.22
N TRP A 173 -9.26 -33.64 -45.04
CA TRP A 173 -8.64 -32.39 -44.61
C TRP A 173 -9.64 -31.40 -44.02
N GLN A 174 -10.77 -31.19 -44.69
CA GLN A 174 -11.84 -30.29 -44.22
C GLN A 174 -12.42 -30.77 -42.88
N SER A 175 -12.63 -32.08 -42.72
CA SER A 175 -13.12 -32.66 -41.46
C SER A 175 -12.14 -32.48 -40.31
N ILE A 176 -10.84 -32.73 -40.55
CA ILE A 176 -9.79 -32.52 -39.55
C ILE A 176 -9.70 -31.05 -39.17
N TRP A 177 -9.69 -30.17 -40.17
CA TRP A 177 -9.60 -28.72 -39.96
C TRP A 177 -10.77 -28.18 -39.15
N SER A 178 -12.00 -28.53 -39.52
CA SER A 178 -13.21 -28.13 -38.79
C SER A 178 -13.22 -28.64 -37.35
N SER A 179 -12.68 -29.84 -37.11
CA SER A 179 -12.56 -30.41 -35.76
C SER A 179 -11.56 -29.62 -34.92
N ALA A 180 -10.39 -29.29 -35.49
CA ALA A 180 -9.36 -28.50 -34.83
C ALA A 180 -9.83 -27.08 -34.49
N GLU A 181 -10.50 -26.40 -35.43
CA GLU A 181 -11.10 -25.08 -35.19
C GLU A 181 -12.16 -25.10 -34.07
N THR A 182 -12.90 -26.21 -33.97
CA THR A 182 -13.90 -26.37 -32.90
C THR A 182 -13.22 -26.52 -31.54
N LEU A 183 -12.16 -27.31 -31.44
CA LEU A 183 -11.37 -27.45 -30.21
C LEU A 183 -10.74 -26.11 -29.80
N TYR A 184 -10.15 -25.39 -30.76
CA TYR A 184 -9.56 -24.08 -30.51
C TYR A 184 -10.59 -23.08 -29.97
N ARG A 185 -11.76 -22.98 -30.60
CA ARG A 185 -12.87 -22.12 -30.14
C ARG A 185 -13.37 -22.49 -28.75
N LYS A 186 -13.46 -23.79 -28.43
CA LYS A 186 -13.84 -24.25 -27.08
C LYS A 186 -12.81 -23.83 -26.03
N ALA A 187 -11.52 -23.86 -26.37
CA ALA A 187 -10.47 -23.38 -25.47
C ALA A 187 -10.60 -21.86 -25.22
N GLU A 188 -10.82 -21.06 -26.25
CA GLU A 188 -11.06 -19.61 -26.10
C GLU A 188 -12.30 -19.30 -25.27
N GLU A 189 -13.40 -20.03 -25.49
CA GLU A 189 -14.64 -19.84 -24.74
C GLU A 189 -14.45 -20.20 -23.25
N ALA A 190 -13.74 -21.28 -22.96
CA ALA A 190 -13.38 -21.63 -21.60
C ALA A 190 -12.52 -20.54 -20.93
N LEU A 191 -11.65 -19.85 -21.66
CA LEU A 191 -10.89 -18.70 -21.15
C LEU A 191 -11.79 -17.50 -20.82
N ARG A 192 -12.78 -17.17 -21.67
CA ARG A 192 -13.78 -16.13 -21.38
C ARG A 192 -14.56 -16.43 -20.11
N GLN A 193 -14.87 -17.70 -19.87
CA GLN A 193 -15.53 -18.20 -18.67
C GLN A 193 -14.59 -18.35 -17.47
N GLN A 194 -13.33 -17.89 -17.57
CA GLN A 194 -12.30 -17.98 -16.53
C GLN A 194 -11.98 -19.44 -16.12
N ASN A 195 -12.33 -20.42 -16.95
CA ASN A 195 -12.11 -21.84 -16.71
C ASN A 195 -10.82 -22.33 -17.39
N TRP A 196 -9.68 -21.96 -16.81
CA TRP A 196 -8.35 -22.29 -17.33
C TRP A 196 -8.11 -23.80 -17.49
N ARG A 197 -8.67 -24.62 -16.58
CA ARG A 197 -8.48 -26.07 -16.60
C ARG A 197 -9.15 -26.69 -17.82
N LEU A 198 -10.37 -26.25 -18.12
CA LEU A 198 -11.07 -26.67 -19.33
C LEU A 198 -10.37 -26.15 -20.58
N ALA A 199 -9.92 -24.89 -20.59
CA ALA A 199 -9.19 -24.32 -21.72
C ALA A 199 -7.93 -25.13 -22.07
N MET A 200 -7.13 -25.49 -21.06
CA MET A 200 -5.93 -26.32 -21.25
C MET A 200 -6.29 -27.73 -21.72
N THR A 201 -7.40 -28.30 -21.23
CA THR A 201 -7.88 -29.61 -21.67
C THR A 201 -8.26 -29.61 -23.15
N GLU A 202 -9.02 -28.61 -23.60
CA GLU A 202 -9.44 -28.48 -25.00
C GLU A 202 -8.25 -28.16 -25.92
N ALA A 203 -7.31 -27.32 -25.46
CA ALA A 203 -6.05 -27.07 -26.17
C ALA A 203 -5.20 -28.34 -26.32
N GLY A 204 -5.08 -29.16 -25.26
CA GLY A 204 -4.34 -30.42 -25.29
C GLY A 204 -4.88 -31.42 -26.31
N ARG A 205 -6.18 -31.39 -26.61
CA ARG A 205 -6.78 -32.24 -27.66
C ARG A 205 -6.27 -31.89 -29.06
N LEU A 206 -5.78 -30.68 -29.30
CA LEU A 206 -5.15 -30.31 -30.58
C LEU A 206 -3.91 -31.16 -30.88
N LEU A 207 -3.20 -31.67 -29.87
CA LEU A 207 -2.05 -32.55 -30.05
C LEU A 207 -2.42 -33.90 -30.67
N SER A 208 -3.70 -34.28 -30.64
CA SER A 208 -4.22 -35.52 -31.24
C SER A 208 -4.80 -35.33 -32.65
N ILE A 209 -4.88 -34.10 -33.15
CA ILE A 209 -5.37 -33.78 -34.49
C ILE A 209 -4.30 -34.15 -35.51
N ASP A 210 -4.67 -34.86 -36.58
CA ASP A 210 -3.79 -35.27 -37.69
C ASP A 210 -3.41 -34.08 -38.60
N ASN A 211 -2.78 -33.06 -38.02
CA ASN A 211 -2.27 -31.88 -38.73
C ASN A 211 -1.15 -31.18 -37.92
N THR A 212 0.03 -31.08 -38.53
CA THR A 212 1.25 -30.56 -37.89
C THR A 212 1.10 -29.09 -37.45
N PHE A 213 0.49 -28.24 -38.26
CA PHE A 213 0.26 -26.82 -37.92
C PHE A 213 -0.62 -26.66 -36.67
N TRP A 214 -1.67 -27.48 -36.54
CA TRP A 214 -2.53 -27.47 -35.34
C TRP A 214 -1.82 -28.01 -34.10
N GLN A 215 -1.07 -29.10 -34.24
CA GLN A 215 -0.31 -29.72 -33.15
C GLN A 215 0.84 -28.83 -32.64
N THR A 216 1.42 -28.00 -33.50
CA THR A 216 2.60 -27.19 -33.17
C THR A 216 2.24 -25.71 -33.02
N THR A 217 2.06 -24.99 -34.12
CA THR A 217 1.89 -23.53 -34.13
C THR A 217 0.65 -23.10 -33.34
N LYS A 218 -0.53 -23.65 -33.66
CA LYS A 218 -1.77 -23.22 -33.00
C LYS A 218 -1.86 -23.68 -31.56
N TYR A 219 -1.36 -24.87 -31.25
CA TYR A 219 -1.25 -25.34 -29.86
C TYR A 219 -0.35 -24.43 -29.02
N GLN A 220 0.83 -24.05 -29.54
CA GLN A 220 1.74 -23.13 -28.84
C GLN A 220 1.10 -21.76 -28.64
N GLU A 221 0.43 -21.23 -29.66
CA GLU A 221 -0.29 -19.95 -29.59
C GLU A 221 -1.34 -19.95 -28.48
N ILE A 222 -2.26 -20.92 -28.47
CA ILE A 222 -3.32 -20.97 -27.44
C ILE A 222 -2.74 -21.28 -26.06
N SER A 223 -1.70 -22.10 -25.96
CA SER A 223 -1.01 -22.38 -24.69
C SER A 223 -0.37 -21.12 -24.10
N GLY A 224 0.24 -20.28 -24.94
CA GLY A 224 0.78 -18.98 -24.53
C GLY A 224 -0.31 -18.04 -24.02
N ILE A 225 -1.45 -17.99 -24.73
CA ILE A 225 -2.63 -17.21 -24.31
C ILE A 225 -3.17 -17.72 -22.97
N ILE A 226 -3.29 -19.03 -22.78
CA ILE A 226 -3.75 -19.65 -21.52
C ILE A 226 -2.82 -19.27 -20.37
N ALA A 227 -1.50 -19.35 -20.59
CA ALA A 227 -0.50 -19.01 -19.58
C ALA A 227 -0.58 -17.53 -19.19
N ALA A 228 -0.67 -16.62 -20.16
CA ALA A 228 -0.83 -15.19 -19.92
C ALA A 228 -2.14 -14.87 -19.17
N THR A 229 -3.24 -15.51 -19.57
CA THR A 229 -4.56 -15.33 -18.91
C THR A 229 -4.52 -15.82 -17.46
N ARG A 230 -3.81 -16.92 -17.17
CA ARG A 230 -3.62 -17.41 -15.79
C ARG A 230 -2.88 -16.40 -14.92
N ASP A 231 -1.82 -15.78 -15.44
CA ASP A 231 -1.09 -14.72 -14.74
C ASP A 231 -2.00 -13.53 -14.44
N ASP A 232 -2.81 -13.10 -15.42
CA ASP A 232 -3.79 -12.02 -15.21
C ASP A 232 -4.87 -12.38 -14.18
N ILE A 233 -5.38 -13.62 -14.16
CA ILE A 233 -6.30 -14.10 -13.11
C ILE A 233 -5.65 -14.04 -11.73
N SER A 234 -4.36 -14.39 -11.63
CA SER A 234 -3.60 -14.30 -10.37
C SER A 234 -3.51 -12.85 -9.89
N LYS A 235 -3.24 -11.90 -10.79
CA LYS A 235 -3.22 -10.46 -10.48
C LYS A 235 -4.59 -9.98 -9.97
N ILE A 236 -5.69 -10.37 -10.62
CA ILE A 236 -7.04 -10.02 -10.17
C ILE A 236 -7.30 -10.59 -8.78
N THR A 237 -6.93 -11.85 -8.54
CA THR A 237 -7.14 -12.52 -7.24
C THR A 237 -6.36 -11.82 -6.13
N LYS A 238 -5.08 -11.50 -6.36
CA LYS A 238 -4.26 -10.73 -5.42
C LYS A 238 -4.85 -9.35 -5.18
N ALA A 239 -5.26 -8.64 -6.23
CA ALA A 239 -5.88 -7.33 -6.13
C ALA A 239 -7.17 -7.37 -5.28
N LYS A 240 -8.04 -8.36 -5.48
CA LYS A 240 -9.23 -8.58 -4.65
C LYS A 240 -8.87 -8.76 -3.17
N SER A 241 -7.89 -9.60 -2.86
CA SER A 241 -7.42 -9.80 -1.48
C SER A 241 -6.87 -8.52 -0.84
N LEU A 242 -6.14 -7.69 -1.60
CA LEU A 242 -5.65 -6.39 -1.14
C LEU A 242 -6.81 -5.42 -0.87
N ILE A 243 -7.79 -5.36 -1.78
CA ILE A 243 -8.99 -4.54 -1.64
C ILE A 243 -9.78 -4.92 -0.38
N GLU A 244 -9.95 -6.22 -0.11
CA GLU A 244 -10.64 -6.68 1.10
C GLU A 244 -9.87 -6.39 2.39
N SER A 245 -8.52 -6.43 2.35
CA SER A 245 -7.69 -6.03 3.48
C SER A 245 -7.83 -4.54 3.82
N GLY A 246 -8.32 -3.72 2.88
CA GLY A 246 -8.53 -2.28 3.05
C GLY A 246 -7.23 -1.48 3.21
N GLY A 247 -7.36 -0.17 3.38
CA GLY A 247 -6.22 0.75 3.55
C GLY A 247 -5.61 1.24 2.23
N ILE A 248 -5.20 2.51 2.19
CA ILE A 248 -4.84 3.22 0.95
C ILE A 248 -3.70 2.55 0.17
N GLN A 249 -2.69 2.02 0.86
CA GLN A 249 -1.55 1.34 0.23
C GLN A 249 -1.98 0.05 -0.49
N ASN A 250 -2.88 -0.71 0.11
CA ASN A 250 -3.41 -1.93 -0.50
C ASN A 250 -4.25 -1.61 -1.75
N PHE A 251 -5.04 -0.52 -1.72
CA PHE A 251 -5.76 -0.06 -2.91
C PHE A 251 -4.81 0.38 -4.03
N GLN A 252 -3.74 1.10 -3.72
CA GLN A 252 -2.73 1.50 -4.71
C GLN A 252 -2.09 0.29 -5.39
N GLU A 253 -1.68 -0.72 -4.61
CA GLU A 253 -1.09 -1.94 -5.17
C GLU A 253 -2.12 -2.74 -5.99
N ALA A 254 -3.36 -2.85 -5.50
CA ALA A 254 -4.45 -3.52 -6.21
C ALA A 254 -4.75 -2.85 -7.56
N ILE A 255 -4.86 -1.53 -7.59
CA ILE A 255 -5.11 -0.76 -8.83
C ILE A 255 -3.94 -0.94 -9.80
N LYS A 256 -2.70 -0.91 -9.33
CA LYS A 256 -1.51 -1.14 -10.17
C LYS A 256 -1.54 -2.53 -10.81
N LEU A 257 -1.89 -3.57 -10.05
CA LEU A 257 -2.03 -4.93 -10.58
C LEU A 257 -3.12 -5.00 -11.64
N LEU A 258 -4.29 -4.42 -11.38
CA LEU A 258 -5.42 -4.43 -12.32
C LEU A 258 -5.14 -3.62 -13.59
N ALA A 259 -4.47 -2.46 -13.47
CA ALA A 259 -4.09 -1.62 -14.61
C ALA A 259 -3.02 -2.26 -15.51
N SER A 260 -2.23 -3.20 -14.97
CA SER A 260 -1.23 -3.93 -15.76
C SER A 260 -1.81 -5.01 -16.69
N ILE A 261 -3.11 -5.32 -16.55
CA ILE A 261 -3.80 -6.32 -17.36
C ILE A 261 -4.09 -5.74 -18.74
N ASN A 262 -3.65 -6.43 -19.79
CA ASN A 262 -3.81 -5.99 -21.16
C ASN A 262 -5.29 -5.97 -21.59
N ASN A 263 -5.70 -4.98 -22.38
CA ASN A 263 -7.08 -4.87 -22.89
C ASN A 263 -7.50 -5.98 -23.86
N LYS A 264 -6.55 -6.75 -24.40
CA LYS A 264 -6.79 -7.96 -25.21
C LYS A 264 -6.92 -9.23 -24.36
N SER A 265 -6.68 -9.14 -23.05
CA SER A 265 -6.81 -10.29 -22.14
C SER A 265 -8.26 -10.73 -22.04
N TYR A 266 -8.50 -12.04 -22.04
CA TYR A 266 -9.84 -12.61 -21.90
C TYR A 266 -10.53 -12.25 -20.58
N VAL A 267 -9.75 -11.83 -19.58
CA VAL A 267 -10.24 -11.43 -18.25
C VAL A 267 -10.20 -9.92 -18.00
N TYR A 268 -9.96 -9.11 -19.04
CA TYR A 268 -9.89 -7.65 -18.91
C TYR A 268 -11.18 -7.06 -18.34
N GLN A 269 -12.35 -7.53 -18.78
CA GLN A 269 -13.63 -7.08 -18.22
C GLN A 269 -13.72 -7.35 -16.71
N GLY A 270 -13.32 -8.54 -16.26
CA GLY A 270 -13.29 -8.87 -14.83
C GLY A 270 -12.32 -7.99 -14.03
N ALA A 271 -11.23 -7.54 -14.65
CA ALA A 271 -10.33 -6.56 -14.04
C ALA A 271 -10.99 -5.18 -13.93
N GLN A 272 -11.70 -4.72 -14.96
CA GLN A 272 -12.45 -3.45 -14.93
C GLN A 272 -13.55 -3.46 -13.87
N GLU A 273 -14.31 -4.56 -13.77
CA GLU A 273 -15.32 -4.74 -12.73
C GLU A 273 -14.71 -4.67 -11.32
N THR A 274 -13.52 -5.26 -11.13
CA THR A 274 -12.78 -5.19 -9.86
C THR A 274 -12.28 -3.77 -9.57
N LEU A 275 -11.88 -3.00 -10.59
CA LEU A 275 -11.53 -1.57 -10.44
C LEU A 275 -12.74 -0.73 -10.01
N VAL A 276 -13.95 -1.06 -10.52
CA VAL A 276 -15.18 -0.40 -10.08
C VAL A 276 -15.46 -0.67 -8.61
N ASP A 277 -15.32 -1.92 -8.16
CA ASP A 277 -15.49 -2.28 -6.74
C ASP A 277 -14.46 -1.56 -5.85
N ALA A 278 -13.19 -1.54 -6.26
CA ALA A 278 -12.14 -0.80 -5.58
C ALA A 278 -12.52 0.68 -5.42
N GLY A 279 -12.96 1.34 -6.50
CA GLY A 279 -13.35 2.74 -6.47
C GLY A 279 -14.52 3.02 -5.50
N LYS A 280 -15.53 2.15 -5.46
CA LYS A 280 -16.65 2.27 -4.50
C LYS A 280 -16.19 2.13 -3.06
N LYS A 281 -15.32 1.16 -2.77
CA LYS A 281 -14.76 0.97 -1.41
C LYS A 281 -13.86 2.12 -1.00
N MET A 282 -13.06 2.66 -1.93
CA MET A 282 -12.27 3.87 -1.69
C MET A 282 -13.15 5.09 -1.40
N LEU A 283 -14.24 5.28 -2.14
CA LEU A 283 -15.18 6.36 -1.88
C LEU A 283 -15.79 6.23 -0.47
N ALA A 284 -16.13 5.01 -0.03
CA ALA A 284 -16.60 4.77 1.34
C ALA A 284 -15.54 5.10 2.41
N LEU A 285 -14.25 4.87 2.13
CA LEU A 285 -13.17 5.29 3.02
C LEU A 285 -13.02 6.81 3.09
N ALA A 286 -13.13 7.50 1.95
CA ALA A 286 -13.16 8.95 1.91
C ALA A 286 -14.37 9.50 2.67
N ASP A 287 -15.52 8.83 2.57
CA ASP A 287 -16.74 9.16 3.32
C ASP A 287 -16.53 9.12 4.83
N ALA A 288 -15.95 8.04 5.32
CA ALA A 288 -15.61 7.89 6.73
C ALA A 288 -14.56 8.92 7.19
N ALA A 289 -13.62 9.32 6.32
CA ALA A 289 -12.65 10.38 6.61
C ALA A 289 -13.34 11.76 6.74
N LEU A 290 -14.25 12.09 5.82
CA LEU A 290 -15.05 13.33 5.91
C LEU A 290 -15.92 13.37 7.17
N ASP A 291 -16.52 12.25 7.58
CA ASP A 291 -17.32 12.19 8.80
C ASP A 291 -16.50 12.48 10.06
N ARG A 292 -15.20 12.15 10.05
CA ARG A 292 -14.23 12.52 11.09
C ARG A 292 -13.67 13.95 10.93
N ARG A 293 -14.14 14.70 9.94
CA ARG A 293 -13.61 16.01 9.50
C ARG A 293 -12.14 15.96 9.05
N ASP A 294 -11.65 14.79 8.67
CA ASP A 294 -10.32 14.61 8.09
C ASP A 294 -10.40 14.81 6.57
N THR A 295 -10.48 16.08 6.18
CA THR A 295 -10.61 16.50 4.78
C THR A 295 -9.36 16.19 3.97
N THR A 296 -8.18 16.24 4.58
CA THR A 296 -6.91 15.89 3.94
C THR A 296 -6.92 14.43 3.51
N ALA A 297 -7.20 13.50 4.44
CA ALA A 297 -7.26 12.08 4.10
C ALA A 297 -8.37 11.78 3.09
N ALA A 298 -9.54 12.42 3.20
CA ALA A 298 -10.62 12.24 2.24
C ALA A 298 -10.21 12.65 0.81
N LEU A 299 -9.60 13.83 0.65
CA LEU A 299 -9.13 14.35 -0.64
C LEU A 299 -8.02 13.46 -1.23
N ASP A 300 -7.11 12.96 -0.40
CA ASP A 300 -6.04 12.07 -0.84
C ASP A 300 -6.59 10.72 -1.34
N ILE A 301 -7.65 10.20 -0.72
CA ILE A 301 -8.29 8.96 -1.15
C ILE A 301 -9.04 9.16 -2.47
N ILE A 302 -9.88 10.19 -2.60
CA ILE A 302 -10.71 10.37 -3.81
C ILE A 302 -9.89 10.64 -5.07
N ARG A 303 -8.73 11.30 -4.94
CA ARG A 303 -7.79 11.53 -6.06
C ARG A 303 -7.19 10.26 -6.63
N GLN A 304 -7.22 9.18 -5.87
CA GLN A 304 -6.68 7.88 -6.26
C GLN A 304 -7.75 6.91 -6.75
N ILE A 305 -9.03 7.31 -6.73
CA ILE A 305 -10.11 6.49 -7.26
C ILE A 305 -9.90 6.31 -8.77
N PRO A 306 -9.90 5.07 -9.29
CA PRO A 306 -9.67 4.81 -10.70
C PRO A 306 -10.83 5.34 -11.55
N GLU A 307 -10.52 5.91 -12.72
CA GLU A 307 -11.54 6.44 -13.66
C GLU A 307 -12.58 5.38 -14.08
N ALA A 308 -12.14 4.12 -14.17
CA ALA A 308 -13.00 2.97 -14.47
C ALA A 308 -14.21 2.85 -13.52
N ALA A 309 -14.12 3.36 -12.29
CA ALA A 309 -15.22 3.33 -11.33
C ALA A 309 -16.40 4.24 -11.72
N ASN A 310 -16.20 5.18 -12.65
CA ASN A 310 -17.23 6.10 -13.14
C ASN A 310 -17.92 6.92 -12.01
N LEU A 311 -17.15 7.28 -10.97
CA LEU A 311 -17.61 8.02 -9.78
C LEU A 311 -17.29 9.52 -9.87
N LYS A 312 -17.18 10.08 -11.08
CA LYS A 312 -16.69 11.45 -11.29
C LYS A 312 -17.56 12.49 -10.57
N LYS A 313 -18.88 12.32 -10.61
CA LYS A 313 -19.83 13.24 -9.96
C LYS A 313 -19.69 13.20 -8.44
N GLU A 314 -19.58 11.99 -7.88
CA GLU A 314 -19.35 11.78 -6.46
C GLU A 314 -18.03 12.40 -6.02
N ILE A 315 -16.94 12.22 -6.79
CA ILE A 315 -15.64 12.84 -6.47
C ILE A 315 -15.76 14.37 -6.41
N GLU A 316 -16.35 15.02 -7.42
CA GLU A 316 -16.59 16.48 -7.44
C GLU A 316 -17.42 16.96 -6.23
N ASP A 317 -18.44 16.19 -5.86
CA ASP A 317 -19.28 16.50 -4.71
C ASP A 317 -18.50 16.37 -3.40
N TYR A 318 -17.68 15.33 -3.24
CA TYR A 318 -16.84 15.13 -2.07
C TYR A 318 -15.75 16.20 -1.94
N GLU A 319 -15.18 16.68 -3.04
CA GLU A 319 -14.28 17.83 -3.05
C GLU A 319 -15.02 19.10 -2.55
N THR A 320 -16.25 19.30 -3.01
CA THR A 320 -17.11 20.40 -2.55
C THR A 320 -17.37 20.31 -1.05
N LEU A 321 -17.76 19.13 -0.55
CA LEU A 321 -18.01 18.90 0.87
C LEU A 321 -16.73 19.03 1.72
N ALA A 322 -15.60 18.51 1.26
CA ALA A 322 -14.31 18.65 1.95
C ALA A 322 -13.92 20.13 2.07
N SER A 323 -14.09 20.91 1.00
CA SER A 323 -13.84 22.34 1.01
C SER A 323 -14.77 23.09 1.97
N ALA A 324 -16.04 22.68 2.07
CA ALA A 324 -17.01 23.25 2.99
C ALA A 324 -16.64 22.94 4.46
N ILE A 325 -16.26 21.69 4.76
CA ILE A 325 -15.83 21.29 6.12
C ILE A 325 -14.58 22.07 6.54
N ASN A 326 -13.59 22.24 5.65
CA ASN A 326 -12.38 23.01 5.96
C ASN A 326 -12.65 24.47 6.29
N ARG A 327 -13.73 25.06 5.76
CA ARG A 327 -14.11 26.45 6.07
C ARG A 327 -14.54 26.62 7.52
N ILE A 328 -15.09 25.58 8.16
CA ILE A 328 -15.58 25.61 9.55
C ILE A 328 -14.41 25.71 10.57
N GLY A 329 -13.16 25.86 10.11
CA GLY A 329 -11.92 25.79 10.89
C GLY A 329 -11.97 26.35 12.31
N ASN A 330 -12.21 27.66 12.48
CA ASN A 330 -12.21 28.30 13.80
C ASN A 330 -13.56 28.17 14.54
N GLY A 331 -14.58 27.67 13.85
CA GLY A 331 -15.94 27.60 14.35
C GLY A 331 -16.54 28.98 14.58
N LEU A 332 -16.36 29.94 13.65
CA LEU A 332 -17.08 31.21 13.71
C LEU A 332 -18.47 31.06 13.05
N PRO A 333 -19.51 31.81 13.49
CA PRO A 333 -20.84 31.72 12.89
C PRO A 333 -20.86 31.94 11.36
N GLU A 334 -20.01 32.83 10.87
CA GLU A 334 -19.86 33.16 9.43
C GLU A 334 -19.27 31.98 8.64
N ASP A 335 -18.41 31.17 9.26
CA ASP A 335 -17.79 30.00 8.63
C ASP A 335 -18.85 28.92 8.34
N TYR A 336 -19.83 28.73 9.23
CA TYR A 336 -20.95 27.80 9.02
C TYR A 336 -21.87 28.26 7.90
N ASP A 337 -22.09 29.56 7.76
CA ASP A 337 -22.89 30.12 6.65
C ASP A 337 -22.17 29.90 5.31
N ALA A 338 -20.87 30.17 5.26
CA ALA A 338 -20.06 29.92 4.07
C ALA A 338 -19.99 28.42 3.70
N ALA A 339 -19.83 27.54 4.69
CA ALA A 339 -19.83 26.09 4.49
C ALA A 339 -21.20 25.60 3.99
N THR A 340 -22.29 26.11 4.58
CA THR A 340 -23.66 25.79 4.16
C THR A 340 -23.91 26.22 2.72
N ALA A 341 -23.55 27.45 2.35
CA ALA A 341 -23.69 27.94 0.99
C ALA A 341 -22.87 27.12 -0.02
N GLN A 342 -21.68 26.63 0.38
CA GLN A 342 -20.86 25.76 -0.46
C GLN A 342 -21.51 24.38 -0.65
N ALA A 343 -22.03 23.77 0.42
CA ALA A 343 -22.70 22.46 0.33
C ALA A 343 -24.04 22.53 -0.43
N GLN A 344 -24.74 23.67 -0.39
CA GLN A 344 -25.98 23.89 -1.15
C GLN A 344 -25.77 23.92 -2.67
N LYS A 345 -24.52 24.06 -3.16
CA LYS A 345 -24.21 23.93 -4.59
C LYS A 345 -24.46 22.52 -5.12
N ILE A 346 -24.49 21.52 -4.24
CA ILE A 346 -24.85 20.15 -4.60
C ILE A 346 -26.37 20.09 -4.79
N GLY A 347 -26.80 20.00 -6.05
CA GLY A 347 -28.21 19.95 -6.45
C GLY A 347 -28.92 18.66 -6.03
N ALA A 348 -30.26 18.68 -6.04
CA ALA A 348 -31.10 17.54 -5.64
C ALA A 348 -30.98 16.31 -6.56
N ASP A 349 -30.49 16.51 -7.78
CA ASP A 349 -30.23 15.47 -8.78
C ASP A 349 -28.87 14.75 -8.55
N ARG A 350 -28.04 15.25 -7.65
CA ARG A 350 -26.72 14.70 -7.36
C ARG A 350 -26.80 13.51 -6.39
N PRO A 351 -25.98 12.45 -6.58
CA PRO A 351 -25.99 11.26 -5.71
C PRO A 351 -25.73 11.56 -4.23
N THR A 352 -24.95 12.62 -3.95
CA THR A 352 -24.52 12.99 -2.60
C THR A 352 -25.42 14.01 -1.91
N PHE A 353 -26.51 14.46 -2.56
CA PHE A 353 -27.40 15.50 -2.04
C PHE A 353 -27.89 15.20 -0.62
N GLY A 354 -28.32 13.96 -0.36
CA GLY A 354 -28.78 13.56 0.97
C GLY A 354 -27.70 13.70 2.04
N LYS A 355 -26.42 13.48 1.70
CA LYS A 355 -25.30 13.71 2.64
C LYS A 355 -25.08 15.20 2.85
N ALA A 356 -25.10 16.01 1.79
CA ALA A 356 -24.98 17.46 1.89
C ALA A 356 -26.05 18.06 2.83
N GLN A 357 -27.31 17.65 2.68
CA GLN A 357 -28.41 18.12 3.54
C GLN A 357 -28.23 17.72 5.02
N ARG A 358 -27.76 16.49 5.29
CA ARG A 358 -27.44 16.07 6.67
C ARG A 358 -26.31 16.89 7.29
N LEU A 359 -25.29 17.23 6.51
CA LEU A 359 -24.19 18.09 6.96
C LEU A 359 -24.69 19.51 7.24
N ILE A 360 -25.50 20.08 6.34
CA ILE A 360 -26.11 21.41 6.53
C ILE A 360 -26.94 21.46 7.82
N ALA A 361 -27.83 20.48 8.03
CA ALA A 361 -28.65 20.41 9.25
C ALA A 361 -27.79 20.33 10.52
N ARG A 362 -26.70 19.54 10.48
CA ARG A 362 -25.75 19.45 11.58
C ARG A 362 -25.05 20.78 11.84
N TRP A 363 -24.56 21.45 10.80
CA TRP A 363 -23.89 22.75 10.90
C TRP A 363 -24.80 23.85 11.44
N GLN A 364 -26.08 23.85 11.07
CA GLN A 364 -27.07 24.77 11.64
C GLN A 364 -27.26 24.56 13.13
N ALA A 365 -27.35 23.30 13.58
CA ALA A 365 -27.41 22.98 15.01
C ALA A 365 -26.13 23.39 15.75
N GLU A 366 -24.96 23.09 15.18
CA GLU A 366 -23.67 23.47 15.77
C GLU A 366 -23.49 24.98 15.88
N LYS A 367 -23.96 25.75 14.88
CA LYS A 367 -23.99 27.23 14.93
C LYS A 367 -24.90 27.74 16.06
N GLY A 368 -26.07 27.12 16.25
CA GLY A 368 -27.00 27.47 17.34
C GLY A 368 -26.42 27.22 18.72
N ASP A 369 -25.81 26.05 18.92
CA ASP A 369 -25.11 25.69 20.16
C ASP A 369 -24.00 26.69 20.52
N MET A 370 -23.26 27.18 19.53
CA MET A 370 -22.23 28.20 19.77
C MET A 370 -22.81 29.53 20.24
N ALA A 371 -23.97 29.94 19.73
CA ALA A 371 -24.64 31.14 20.22
C ALA A 371 -24.99 31.00 21.72
N GLN A 372 -25.40 29.79 22.14
CA GLN A 372 -25.65 29.49 23.56
C GLN A 372 -24.36 29.53 24.38
N LEU A 373 -23.26 28.97 23.87
CA LEU A 373 -21.96 29.03 24.55
C LEU A 373 -21.46 30.48 24.70
N ASN A 374 -21.55 31.29 23.65
CA ASN A 374 -21.16 32.70 23.69
C ASN A 374 -22.03 33.50 24.68
N ARG A 375 -23.34 33.23 24.70
CA ARG A 375 -24.26 33.82 25.69
C ARG A 375 -23.87 33.42 27.11
N ALA A 376 -23.56 32.15 27.35
CA ALA A 376 -23.10 31.67 28.65
C ALA A 376 -21.82 32.38 29.09
N GLN A 377 -20.86 32.56 28.18
CA GLN A 377 -19.62 33.28 28.46
C GLN A 377 -19.86 34.75 28.80
N GLN A 378 -20.79 35.44 28.12
CA GLN A 378 -21.14 36.83 28.41
C GLN A 378 -21.84 36.98 29.77
N LEU A 379 -22.82 36.11 30.06
CA LEU A 379 -23.53 36.11 31.33
C LEU A 379 -22.59 35.84 32.51
N ALA A 380 -21.60 34.95 32.34
CA ALA A 380 -20.61 34.67 33.37
C ALA A 380 -19.72 35.88 33.74
N GLN A 381 -19.64 36.93 32.91
CA GLN A 381 -18.77 38.09 33.18
C GLN A 381 -19.28 39.00 34.30
N SER A 382 -20.59 39.03 34.57
CA SER A 382 -21.15 39.91 35.61
C SER A 382 -20.86 39.40 37.02
N ASN A 383 -20.53 38.10 37.16
CA ASN A 383 -20.30 37.41 38.42
C ASN A 383 -21.48 37.48 39.42
N ARG A 384 -22.70 37.79 38.93
CA ARG A 384 -23.92 37.84 39.76
C ARG A 384 -24.56 36.45 39.82
N PRO A 385 -25.10 36.00 40.97
CA PRO A 385 -25.67 34.65 41.09
C PRO A 385 -26.75 34.32 40.05
N GLU A 386 -27.64 35.28 39.75
CA GLU A 386 -28.70 35.13 38.74
C GLU A 386 -28.13 34.94 37.31
N ASP A 387 -27.10 35.72 36.97
CA ASP A 387 -26.45 35.65 35.66
C ASP A 387 -25.58 34.39 35.53
N LEU A 388 -24.92 33.95 36.60
CA LEU A 388 -24.16 32.71 36.66
C LEU A 388 -25.08 31.49 36.48
N GLN A 389 -26.26 31.48 37.10
CA GLN A 389 -27.25 30.43 36.87
C GLN A 389 -27.74 30.44 35.42
N ALA A 390 -28.07 31.62 34.87
CA ALA A 390 -28.46 31.74 33.47
C ALA A 390 -27.34 31.31 32.49
N ALA A 391 -26.08 31.51 32.87
CA ALA A 391 -24.92 31.05 32.12
C ALA A 391 -24.79 29.52 32.13
N ILE A 392 -25.02 28.86 33.28
CA ILE A 392 -25.09 27.39 33.36
C ILE A 392 -26.22 26.86 32.47
N ASP A 393 -27.40 27.46 32.55
CA ASP A 393 -28.56 27.04 31.77
C ASP A 393 -28.26 27.14 30.26
N ALA A 394 -27.69 28.25 29.80
CA ALA A 394 -27.28 28.44 28.41
C ALA A 394 -26.20 27.43 27.98
N ALA A 395 -25.14 27.23 28.78
CA ALA A 395 -24.08 26.27 28.46
C ALA A 395 -24.58 24.81 28.47
N SER A 396 -25.59 24.49 29.28
CA SER A 396 -26.18 23.15 29.37
C SER A 396 -26.99 22.76 28.12
N GLN A 397 -27.46 23.75 27.36
CA GLN A 397 -28.17 23.54 26.09
C GLN A 397 -27.23 23.12 24.95
N VAL A 398 -25.91 23.29 25.11
CA VAL A 398 -24.92 22.86 24.11
C VAL A 398 -24.94 21.33 24.03
N SER A 399 -25.28 20.79 22.86
CA SER A 399 -25.34 19.35 22.65
C SER A 399 -24.02 18.64 22.96
N SER A 400 -24.10 17.43 23.52
CA SER A 400 -22.93 16.59 23.75
C SER A 400 -22.23 16.14 22.47
N SER A 401 -22.93 16.15 21.32
CA SER A 401 -22.34 15.85 20.01
C SER A 401 -21.59 17.04 19.40
N ASN A 402 -21.75 18.24 19.97
CA ASN A 402 -21.07 19.43 19.49
C ASN A 402 -19.55 19.34 19.76
N PRO A 403 -18.69 19.71 18.80
CA PRO A 403 -17.24 19.79 19.01
C PRO A 403 -16.82 20.65 20.23
N LYS A 404 -17.61 21.67 20.56
CA LYS A 404 -17.41 22.60 21.69
C LYS A 404 -18.05 22.14 23.01
N SER A 405 -18.63 20.94 23.07
CA SER A 405 -19.26 20.41 24.29
C SER A 405 -18.29 20.31 25.48
N ARG A 406 -17.00 20.03 25.22
CA ARG A 406 -15.97 20.03 26.29
C ARG A 406 -15.79 21.42 26.89
N GLU A 407 -15.77 22.45 26.06
CA GLU A 407 -15.63 23.85 26.47
C GLU A 407 -16.85 24.29 27.30
N ALA A 408 -18.06 23.94 26.85
CA ALA A 408 -19.30 24.19 27.59
C ALA A 408 -19.30 23.53 28.98
N ARG A 409 -18.87 22.26 29.08
CA ARG A 409 -18.78 21.55 30.37
C ARG A 409 -17.75 22.19 31.31
N GLN A 410 -16.60 22.61 30.78
CA GLN A 410 -15.58 23.30 31.57
C GLN A 410 -16.09 24.66 32.08
N LEU A 411 -16.85 25.38 31.26
CA LEU A 411 -17.50 26.62 31.67
C LEU A 411 -18.51 26.39 32.79
N ILE A 412 -19.38 25.38 32.66
CA ILE A 412 -20.34 25.00 33.71
C ILE A 412 -19.62 24.66 35.02
N GLN A 413 -18.57 23.84 34.96
CA GLN A 413 -17.79 23.46 36.14
C GLN A 413 -17.19 24.69 36.84
N ARG A 414 -16.63 25.63 36.06
CA ARG A 414 -16.06 26.86 36.58
C ARG A 414 -17.11 27.73 37.25
N ILE A 415 -18.20 28.03 36.56
CA ILE A 415 -19.30 28.85 37.09
C ILE A 415 -19.90 28.22 38.35
N THR A 416 -20.07 26.90 38.35
CA THR A 416 -20.57 26.16 39.51
C THR A 416 -19.65 26.32 40.71
N SER A 417 -18.33 26.25 40.50
CA SER A 417 -17.34 26.49 41.56
C SER A 417 -17.39 27.93 42.08
N GLU A 418 -17.48 28.91 41.18
CA GLU A 418 -17.57 30.33 41.54
C GLU A 418 -18.83 30.63 42.36
N MET A 419 -19.99 30.07 41.98
CA MET A 419 -21.22 30.17 42.77
C MET A 419 -21.08 29.54 44.15
N GLN A 420 -20.50 28.34 44.22
CA GLN A 420 -20.26 27.67 45.50
C GLN A 420 -19.33 28.47 46.41
N ASP A 421 -18.27 29.05 45.86
CA ASP A 421 -17.36 29.92 46.59
C ASP A 421 -18.09 31.16 47.13
N GLN A 422 -18.92 31.80 46.32
CA GLN A 422 -19.71 32.97 46.75
C GLN A 422 -20.67 32.65 47.90
N GLU A 423 -21.29 31.47 47.89
CA GLU A 423 -22.20 31.00 48.94
C GLU A 423 -21.46 30.57 50.22
N ASP A 424 -20.35 29.86 50.06
CA ASP A 424 -19.68 29.18 51.17
C ASP A 424 -18.67 30.08 51.88
N ARG A 425 -18.02 31.02 51.17
CA ARG A 425 -16.98 31.90 51.71
C ARG A 425 -17.45 32.76 52.89
N PRO A 426 -18.64 33.39 52.87
CA PRO A 426 -19.14 34.15 54.01
C PRO A 426 -19.40 33.27 55.24
N LEU A 427 -19.82 32.01 55.04
CA LEU A 427 -20.04 31.06 56.13
C LEU A 427 -18.72 30.68 56.80
N ILE A 428 -17.66 30.47 56.00
CA ILE A 428 -16.31 30.23 56.53
C ILE A 428 -15.82 31.43 57.33
N GLN A 429 -15.94 32.64 56.78
CA GLN A 429 -15.53 33.87 57.47
C GLN A 429 -16.31 34.09 58.78
N GLN A 430 -17.62 33.81 58.78
CA GLN A 430 -18.44 33.88 59.98
C GLN A 430 -18.01 32.83 61.02
N ALA A 431 -17.70 31.61 60.59
CA ALA A 431 -17.20 30.56 61.48
C ALA A 431 -15.85 30.95 62.11
N GLU A 432 -14.95 31.55 61.34
CA GLU A 432 -13.67 32.07 61.85
C GLU A 432 -13.87 33.16 62.91
N GLN A 433 -14.78 34.11 62.65
CA GLN A 433 -15.12 35.16 63.62
C GLN A 433 -15.69 34.58 64.92
N ILE A 434 -16.58 33.59 64.82
CA ILE A 434 -17.13 32.90 65.98
C ILE A 434 -16.01 32.18 66.74
N ALA A 435 -15.20 31.39 66.04
CA ALA A 435 -14.11 30.61 66.64
C ALA A 435 -13.03 31.48 67.31
N SER A 436 -12.83 32.72 66.85
CA SER A 436 -11.84 33.65 67.41
C SER A 436 -12.05 33.98 68.90
N ARG A 437 -13.26 33.75 69.44
CA ARG A 437 -13.56 33.93 70.87
C ARG A 437 -12.89 32.90 71.78
N GLY A 438 -12.52 31.73 71.23
CA GLY A 438 -11.73 30.71 71.91
C GLY A 438 -12.42 29.93 73.03
N ASP A 439 -13.71 30.15 73.30
CA ASP A 439 -14.48 29.40 74.28
C ASP A 439 -15.15 28.14 73.66
N ALA A 440 -15.48 27.17 74.51
CA ALA A 440 -16.03 25.88 74.08
C ALA A 440 -17.36 26.02 73.30
N GLY A 441 -18.21 26.98 73.67
CA GLY A 441 -19.50 27.22 73.01
C GLY A 441 -19.31 27.80 71.62
N SER A 442 -18.43 28.79 71.47
CA SER A 442 -18.10 29.39 70.17
C SER A 442 -17.42 28.40 69.22
N LEU A 443 -16.48 27.59 69.69
CA LEU A 443 -15.83 26.58 68.84
C LEU A 443 -16.83 25.53 68.32
N GLN A 444 -17.75 25.07 69.17
CA GLN A 444 -18.81 24.16 68.73
C GLN A 444 -19.73 24.81 67.68
N GLN A 445 -20.13 26.06 67.87
CA GLN A 445 -20.95 26.80 66.89
C GLN A 445 -20.23 26.99 65.55
N ALA A 446 -18.93 27.27 65.56
CA ALA A 446 -18.12 27.39 64.34
C ALA A 446 -18.02 26.04 63.59
N ILE A 447 -17.84 24.94 64.32
CA ILE A 447 -17.83 23.58 63.75
C ILE A 447 -19.17 23.25 63.09
N ASP A 448 -20.28 23.57 63.76
CA ASP A 448 -21.64 23.31 63.25
C ASP A 448 -21.94 24.15 61.99
N LEU A 449 -21.48 25.41 61.96
CA LEU A 449 -21.63 26.30 60.81
C LEU A 449 -20.84 25.80 59.60
N LEU A 450 -19.56 25.42 59.79
CA LEU A 450 -18.74 24.82 58.74
C LEU A 450 -19.27 23.45 58.28
N GLY A 451 -19.99 22.73 59.15
CA GLY A 451 -20.63 21.46 58.82
C GLY A 451 -21.73 21.58 57.76
N ARG A 452 -22.23 22.79 57.49
CA ARG A 452 -23.21 23.07 56.42
C ARG A 452 -22.57 23.04 55.03
N ILE A 453 -21.25 23.17 54.93
CA ILE A 453 -20.51 23.12 53.67
C ILE A 453 -20.18 21.65 53.37
N SER A 454 -20.72 21.13 52.28
CA SER A 454 -20.47 19.75 51.85
C SER A 454 -19.03 19.55 51.39
N SER A 455 -18.44 18.38 51.66
CA SER A 455 -17.09 18.01 51.22
C SER A 455 -16.93 17.91 49.69
N ARG A 456 -18.04 17.87 48.94
CA ARG A 456 -18.04 17.83 47.47
C ARG A 456 -18.09 19.21 46.80
N ARG A 457 -18.24 20.29 47.58
CA ARG A 457 -18.24 21.68 47.10
C ARG A 457 -16.80 22.21 47.03
N SER A 458 -16.60 23.29 46.28
CA SER A 458 -15.29 23.93 46.05
C SER A 458 -14.51 24.23 47.34
N LEU A 459 -15.14 24.82 48.36
CA LEU A 459 -14.53 25.12 49.66
C LEU A 459 -14.70 23.99 50.71
N GLY A 460 -15.16 22.81 50.29
CA GLY A 460 -15.46 21.70 51.20
C GLY A 460 -14.24 21.15 51.95
N ALA A 461 -13.08 21.12 51.28
CA ALA A 461 -11.82 20.71 51.92
C ALA A 461 -11.35 21.73 52.97
N GLU A 462 -11.40 23.02 52.62
CA GLU A 462 -11.05 24.11 53.55
C GLU A 462 -11.97 24.10 54.79
N ALA A 463 -13.27 23.92 54.61
CA ALA A 463 -14.22 23.81 55.71
C ALA A 463 -13.97 22.56 56.58
N ALA A 464 -13.57 21.44 55.99
CA ALA A 464 -13.21 20.23 56.75
C ALA A 464 -11.95 20.43 57.61
N ASP A 465 -10.92 21.06 57.05
CA ASP A 465 -9.67 21.33 57.76
C ASP A 465 -9.91 22.26 58.96
N LYS A 466 -10.66 23.35 58.77
CA LYS A 466 -11.00 24.28 59.86
C LYS A 466 -11.83 23.60 60.95
N ARG A 467 -12.77 22.72 60.59
CA ARG A 467 -13.51 21.90 61.57
C ARG A 467 -12.58 21.01 62.38
N GLY A 468 -11.60 20.37 61.74
CA GLY A 468 -10.60 19.56 62.43
C GLY A 468 -9.82 20.38 63.45
N GLN A 469 -9.36 21.58 63.07
CA GLN A 469 -8.64 22.49 63.96
C GLN A 469 -9.50 22.93 65.16
N TYR A 470 -10.74 23.37 64.92
CA TYR A 470 -11.62 23.79 66.01
C TYR A 470 -12.03 22.63 66.93
N ALA A 471 -12.21 21.43 66.38
CA ALA A 471 -12.51 20.24 67.18
C ALA A 471 -11.36 19.88 68.13
N GLN A 472 -10.11 20.01 67.68
CA GLN A 472 -8.93 19.81 68.53
C GLN A 472 -8.86 20.84 69.66
N GLN A 473 -9.09 22.12 69.35
CA GLN A 473 -9.11 23.19 70.35
C GLN A 473 -10.22 22.97 71.39
N LEU A 474 -11.41 22.58 70.93
CA LEU A 474 -12.54 22.28 71.80
C LEU A 474 -12.27 21.10 72.73
N GLN A 475 -11.62 20.04 72.22
CA GLN A 475 -11.23 18.89 73.04
C GLN A 475 -10.24 19.30 74.14
N ALA A 476 -9.22 20.10 73.79
CA ALA A 476 -8.24 20.57 74.76
C ALA A 476 -8.88 21.41 75.90
N ILE A 477 -9.90 22.22 75.59
CA ILE A 477 -10.65 22.97 76.60
C ILE A 477 -11.43 22.02 77.51
N ARG A 478 -12.13 21.03 76.94
CA ARG A 478 -12.89 20.03 77.71
C ARG A 478 -12.00 19.21 78.62
N ASP A 479 -10.84 18.76 78.12
CA ASP A 479 -9.89 17.97 78.91
C ASP A 479 -9.34 18.80 80.09
N ARG A 480 -9.07 20.09 79.87
CA ARG A 480 -8.66 21.02 80.93
C ARG A 480 -9.76 21.25 81.97
N GLU A 481 -11.01 21.43 81.54
CA GLU A 481 -12.16 21.58 82.43
C GLU A 481 -12.41 20.31 83.26
N GLN A 482 -12.26 19.13 82.67
CA GLN A 482 -12.38 17.84 83.37
C GLN A 482 -11.27 17.63 84.39
N ALA A 483 -10.03 18.02 84.07
CA ALA A 483 -8.91 17.96 85.00
C ALA A 483 -9.10 18.90 86.21
N LEU A 484 -9.79 20.03 86.03
CA LEU A 484 -10.14 20.98 87.10
C LEU A 484 -11.37 20.53 87.93
N ALA A 485 -12.17 19.59 87.43
CA ALA A 485 -13.41 19.12 88.05
C ALA A 485 -13.28 17.82 88.88
N GLN A 486 -12.09 17.20 88.94
CA GLN A 486 -11.87 16.01 89.78
C GLN A 486 -11.62 16.41 91.25
N PRO A 487 -12.27 15.76 92.25
CA PRO A 487 -11.96 15.99 93.66
C PRO A 487 -10.59 15.40 94.01
N VAL A 488 -9.74 16.17 94.69
CA VAL A 488 -8.50 15.69 95.28
C VAL A 488 -8.85 14.75 96.44
N SER A 489 -8.87 13.44 96.21
CA SER A 489 -8.99 12.44 97.27
C SER A 489 -7.62 11.88 97.65
N SER A 490 -7.10 12.34 98.78
CA SER A 490 -6.02 11.66 99.52
C SER A 490 -6.53 10.35 100.14
N PRO A 491 -5.70 9.30 100.24
CA PRO A 491 -5.88 8.25 101.25
C PRO A 491 -4.70 8.19 102.24
N VAL A 492 -5.01 8.01 103.53
CA VAL A 492 -4.09 7.76 104.66
C VAL A 492 -4.34 6.31 105.17
N PRO A 493 -3.31 5.61 105.74
CA PRO A 493 -2.99 4.20 105.47
C PRO A 493 -3.25 3.23 106.63
N ASP A 494 -3.16 1.90 106.36
CA ASP A 494 -2.50 0.86 107.18
C ASP A 494 -2.88 -0.57 106.69
N SER A 495 -2.03 -1.60 106.57
CA SER A 495 -0.58 -1.75 106.71
C SER A 495 -0.10 -2.96 105.89
N ALA A 496 1.17 -2.88 105.46
CA ALA A 496 2.13 -3.97 105.33
C ALA A 496 2.00 -4.99 104.18
N THR A 497 2.66 -4.70 103.05
CA THR A 497 3.94 -5.36 102.72
C THR A 497 4.79 -4.39 101.87
N PRO A 498 6.08 -4.16 102.17
CA PRO A 498 6.86 -3.10 101.56
C PRO A 498 7.47 -3.56 100.23
N LEU A 499 7.14 -2.89 99.13
CA LEU A 499 7.88 -2.99 97.88
C LEU A 499 8.32 -1.59 97.41
N GLN A 500 9.37 -1.14 98.07
CA GLN A 500 10.51 -0.41 97.50
C GLN A 500 10.26 0.94 96.80
N GLY A 501 9.77 1.94 97.55
CA GLY A 501 10.01 3.35 97.17
C GLY A 501 11.51 3.69 97.07
N GLY A 502 12.35 2.98 97.84
CA GLY A 502 13.82 3.04 97.71
C GLY A 502 14.32 2.58 96.34
N ASP A 503 13.70 1.56 95.74
CA ASP A 503 14.11 1.06 94.42
C ASP A 503 13.67 2.02 93.32
N ALA A 504 12.50 2.67 93.42
CA ALA A 504 12.08 3.66 92.42
C ALA A 504 12.94 4.94 92.46
N VAL A 505 13.29 5.45 93.64
CA VAL A 505 14.25 6.57 93.79
C VAL A 505 15.62 6.16 93.25
N LEU A 506 16.11 4.99 93.65
CA LEU A 506 17.39 4.45 93.17
C LEU A 506 17.38 4.22 91.66
N THR A 507 16.25 3.79 91.09
CA THR A 507 16.07 3.57 89.65
C THR A 507 16.11 4.89 88.90
N LEU A 508 15.46 5.95 89.39
CA LEU A 508 15.57 7.29 88.80
C LEU A 508 16.97 7.87 88.95
N GLN A 509 17.65 7.62 90.06
CA GLN A 509 19.04 8.06 90.25
C GLN A 509 19.99 7.29 89.31
N LYS A 510 19.78 5.98 89.12
CA LYS A 510 20.49 5.17 88.13
C LYS A 510 20.19 5.61 86.70
N ALA A 511 18.95 5.92 86.37
CA ALA A 511 18.56 6.44 85.06
C ALA A 511 19.28 7.75 84.73
N ARG A 512 19.32 8.70 85.69
CA ARG A 512 20.06 9.96 85.55
C ARG A 512 21.57 9.72 85.44
N ALA A 513 22.13 8.82 86.25
CA ALA A 513 23.55 8.48 86.19
C ALA A 513 23.94 7.78 84.88
N ALA A 514 23.09 6.90 84.35
CA ALA A 514 23.27 6.27 83.04
C ALA A 514 23.19 7.29 81.91
N ALA A 515 22.25 8.24 81.97
CA ALA A 515 22.12 9.29 80.98
C ALA A 515 23.28 10.30 80.95
N ASN A 516 24.03 10.46 82.05
CA ASN A 516 25.14 11.43 82.16
C ASN A 516 26.31 11.19 81.19
N GLY A 517 26.36 10.05 80.48
CA GLY A 517 27.36 9.80 79.44
C GLY A 517 27.24 10.70 78.20
N GLY A 518 26.10 11.38 78.01
CA GLY A 518 25.88 12.34 76.92
C GLY A 518 25.89 11.76 75.50
N THR A 519 25.93 10.43 75.36
CA THR A 519 25.87 9.74 74.06
C THR A 519 24.45 9.24 73.79
N VAL A 520 24.15 8.92 72.53
CA VAL A 520 22.85 8.35 72.14
C VAL A 520 22.55 7.08 72.95
N ASP A 521 23.54 6.19 73.11
CA ASP A 521 23.37 4.94 73.83
C ASP A 521 23.13 5.18 75.33
N SER A 522 23.88 6.09 75.96
CA SER A 522 23.74 6.39 77.40
C SER A 522 22.40 7.05 77.72
N VAL A 523 21.92 7.94 76.83
CA VAL A 523 20.61 8.58 76.95
C VAL A 523 19.48 7.54 76.73
N THR A 524 19.64 6.63 75.77
CA THR A 524 18.67 5.54 75.52
C THR A 524 18.58 4.60 76.73
N GLU A 525 19.72 4.24 77.33
CA GLU A 525 19.78 3.41 78.54
C GLU A 525 19.11 4.11 79.73
N GLY A 526 19.36 5.41 79.91
CA GLY A 526 18.69 6.21 80.94
C GLY A 526 17.17 6.23 80.79
N ILE A 527 16.66 6.34 79.56
CA ILE A 527 15.23 6.26 79.26
C ILE A 527 14.66 4.87 79.60
N GLN A 528 15.35 3.80 79.19
CA GLN A 528 14.90 2.43 79.46
C GLN A 528 14.83 2.15 80.95
N ILE A 529 15.83 2.59 81.73
CA ILE A 529 15.84 2.45 83.19
C ILE A 529 14.69 3.27 83.80
N ALA A 530 14.48 4.52 83.35
CA ALA A 530 13.37 5.35 83.84
C ALA A 530 12.00 4.73 83.55
N ASP A 531 11.82 4.05 82.42
CA ASP A 531 10.55 3.42 82.06
C ASP A 531 10.21 2.21 82.94
N THR A 532 11.21 1.58 83.56
CA THR A 532 10.97 0.47 84.52
C THR A 532 10.30 0.92 85.81
N VAL A 533 10.22 2.23 86.08
CA VAL A 533 9.48 2.76 87.23
C VAL A 533 7.99 2.42 87.05
N PRO A 534 7.39 1.59 87.95
CA PRO A 534 6.02 1.11 87.77
C PRO A 534 5.02 2.26 87.63
N ILE A 535 3.98 2.08 86.82
CA ILE A 535 2.94 3.11 86.59
C ILE A 535 2.24 3.53 87.89
N ALA A 536 2.10 2.61 88.85
CA ALA A 536 1.53 2.88 90.17
C ALA A 536 2.50 3.57 91.15
N SER A 537 3.76 3.81 90.75
CA SER A 537 4.75 4.50 91.59
C SER A 537 4.41 5.98 91.76
N PRO A 538 4.51 6.56 92.97
CA PRO A 538 4.35 7.99 93.17
C PRO A 538 5.41 8.81 92.42
N LEU A 539 6.54 8.19 92.03
CA LEU A 539 7.60 8.83 91.24
C LEU A 539 7.42 8.62 89.72
N ARG A 540 6.33 8.00 89.26
CA ARG A 540 6.07 7.84 87.83
C ARG A 540 5.98 9.18 87.08
N PRO A 541 5.37 10.26 87.62
CA PRO A 541 5.40 11.56 86.96
C PRO A 541 6.83 12.10 86.77
N GLU A 542 7.71 11.91 87.75
CA GLU A 542 9.12 12.31 87.65
C GLU A 542 9.91 11.43 86.69
N ALA A 543 9.62 10.13 86.62
CA ALA A 543 10.14 9.23 85.60
C ALA A 543 9.72 9.66 84.20
N GLN A 544 8.45 10.04 84.03
CA GLN A 544 7.90 10.49 82.76
C GLN A 544 8.53 11.83 82.32
N THR A 545 8.73 12.77 83.24
CA THR A 545 9.44 14.02 82.94
C THR A 545 10.87 13.74 82.50
N LEU A 546 11.61 12.89 83.22
CA LEU A 546 12.96 12.50 82.84
C LEU A 546 13.00 11.83 81.45
N MET A 547 12.07 10.92 81.16
CA MET A 547 11.95 10.29 79.85
C MET A 547 11.65 11.30 78.74
N ASN A 548 10.78 12.28 79.00
CA ASN A 548 10.48 13.35 78.04
C ASN A 548 11.73 14.20 77.75
N ASP A 549 12.45 14.63 78.79
CA ASP A 549 13.65 15.45 78.64
C ASP A 549 14.75 14.72 77.87
N LEU A 550 15.02 13.45 78.23
CA LEU A 550 15.99 12.60 77.53
C LEU A 550 15.56 12.29 76.09
N SER A 551 14.27 12.11 75.84
CA SER A 551 13.75 11.89 74.49
C SER A 551 13.85 13.13 73.61
N GLN A 552 13.68 14.33 74.17
CA GLN A 552 13.95 15.58 73.48
C GLN A 552 15.44 15.74 73.15
N GLN A 553 16.33 15.32 74.06
CA GLN A 553 17.77 15.31 73.81
C GLN A 553 18.13 14.35 72.66
N LEU A 554 17.53 13.15 72.59
CA LEU A 554 17.70 12.23 71.46
C LEU A 554 17.19 12.84 70.16
N LEU A 555 16.03 13.49 70.17
CA LEU A 555 15.47 14.14 68.99
C LEU A 555 16.37 15.26 68.48
N GLN A 556 16.87 16.12 69.36
CA GLN A 556 17.78 17.20 68.99
C GLN A 556 19.10 16.66 68.42
N THR A 557 19.60 15.55 68.98
CA THR A 557 20.78 14.85 68.46
C THR A 557 20.51 14.23 67.08
N ALA A 558 19.34 13.64 66.86
CA ALA A 558 18.93 13.13 65.54
C ALA A 558 18.85 14.28 64.52
N MET A 559 18.23 15.40 64.88
CA MET A 559 18.07 16.55 63.99
C MET A 559 19.42 17.20 63.62
N SER A 560 20.39 17.24 64.54
CA SER A 560 21.72 17.79 64.25
C SER A 560 22.54 16.88 63.33
N GLN A 561 22.31 15.56 63.38
CA GLN A 561 22.97 14.60 62.49
C GLN A 561 22.28 14.47 61.13
N ALA A 562 21.01 14.85 61.00
CA ALA A 562 20.21 14.60 59.80
C ALA A 562 20.78 15.16 58.49
N SER A 563 21.57 16.23 58.55
CA SER A 563 22.23 16.81 57.37
C SER A 563 23.53 16.11 56.97
N VAL A 564 24.21 15.44 57.93
CA VAL A 564 25.54 14.84 57.74
C VAL A 564 25.45 13.32 57.63
N ASP A 565 24.61 12.69 58.45
CA ASP A 565 24.30 11.26 58.44
C ASP A 565 22.77 11.06 58.63
N PRO A 566 22.00 11.07 57.54
CA PRO A 566 20.55 10.89 57.62
C PRO A 566 20.17 9.48 58.08
N ALA A 567 21.02 8.46 57.83
CA ALA A 567 20.78 7.09 58.27
C ALA A 567 20.96 6.97 59.79
N GLY A 568 22.02 7.57 60.33
CA GLY A 568 22.25 7.71 61.78
C GLY A 568 21.15 8.50 62.47
N ALA A 569 20.71 9.63 61.88
CA ALA A 569 19.61 10.43 62.41
C ALA A 569 18.30 9.65 62.52
N ILE A 570 17.96 8.84 61.50
CA ILE A 570 16.79 7.95 61.54
C ILE A 570 16.94 6.91 62.65
N ALA A 571 18.11 6.28 62.78
CA ALA A 571 18.37 5.27 63.80
C ALA A 571 18.24 5.83 65.23
N ILE A 572 18.64 7.09 65.45
CA ILE A 572 18.46 7.78 66.74
C ILE A 572 16.99 8.10 66.98
N ALA A 573 16.30 8.66 65.99
CA ALA A 573 14.88 9.02 66.11
C ALA A 573 13.96 7.81 66.36
N GLN A 574 14.32 6.64 65.84
CA GLN A 574 13.58 5.38 66.08
C GLN A 574 13.71 4.85 67.51
N ARG A 575 14.72 5.30 68.28
CA ARG A 575 14.93 4.89 69.67
C ARG A 575 14.10 5.71 70.67
N ILE A 576 13.44 6.77 70.21
CA ILE A 576 12.54 7.57 71.03
C ILE A 576 11.29 6.74 71.35
N PRO A 577 10.96 6.51 72.64
CA PRO A 577 9.86 5.64 73.02
C PRO A 577 8.49 6.30 72.83
N LEU A 578 7.50 5.47 72.52
CA LEU A 578 6.08 5.86 72.49
C LEU A 578 5.64 6.38 73.87
N GLY A 579 4.83 7.43 73.89
CA GLY A 579 4.35 8.06 75.13
C GLY A 579 5.27 9.16 75.67
N THR A 580 6.30 9.56 74.91
CA THR A 580 7.08 10.77 75.17
C THR A 580 6.69 11.90 74.21
N ASN A 581 6.85 13.14 74.66
CA ASN A 581 6.49 14.33 73.85
C ASN A 581 7.32 14.48 72.56
N ALA A 582 8.48 13.85 72.46
CA ALA A 582 9.35 13.88 71.28
C ALA A 582 8.97 12.84 70.21
N TYR A 583 8.13 11.85 70.56
CA TYR A 583 7.83 10.71 69.68
C TYR A 583 7.15 11.11 68.38
N ASP A 584 6.05 11.86 68.46
CA ASP A 584 5.26 12.23 67.27
C ASP A 584 6.08 13.09 66.31
N GLN A 585 6.89 14.00 66.86
CA GLN A 585 7.80 14.81 66.06
C GLN A 585 8.87 13.95 65.39
N ALA A 586 9.48 13.00 66.11
CA ALA A 586 10.43 12.05 65.54
C ALA A 586 9.82 11.23 64.40
N GLN A 587 8.61 10.70 64.56
CA GLN A 587 7.90 9.93 63.53
C GLN A 587 7.57 10.76 62.28
N SER A 588 7.27 12.06 62.45
CA SER A 588 7.02 12.96 61.31
C SER A 588 8.28 13.26 60.49
N LEU A 589 9.46 13.24 61.12
CA LEU A 589 10.74 13.58 60.48
C LEU A 589 11.38 12.38 59.76
N ILE A 590 11.18 11.15 60.26
CA ILE A 590 11.77 9.93 59.68
C ILE A 590 11.46 9.78 58.16
N PRO A 591 10.22 9.95 57.66
CA PRO A 591 9.93 9.85 56.22
C PRO A 591 10.62 10.93 55.39
N LEU A 592 10.88 12.10 55.96
CA LEU A 592 11.57 13.20 55.28
C LEU A 592 13.06 12.86 55.09
N TRP A 593 13.71 12.32 56.12
CA TRP A 593 15.10 11.87 56.05
C TRP A 593 15.27 10.59 55.21
N GLN A 594 14.28 9.70 55.17
CA GLN A 594 14.29 8.55 54.27
C GLN A 594 14.23 8.96 52.80
N ARG A 595 13.56 10.08 52.47
CA ARG A 595 13.55 10.63 51.11
C ARG A 595 14.90 11.25 50.72
N SER A 596 15.65 11.83 51.66
CA SER A 596 16.99 12.36 51.38
C SER A 596 18.04 11.26 51.20
N LEU A 597 17.85 10.04 51.74
CA LEU A 597 18.71 8.88 51.45
C LEU A 597 18.50 8.27 50.06
N ARG A 598 17.39 8.59 49.39
CA ARG A 598 17.03 8.08 48.04
C ARG A 598 17.45 9.01 46.91
N ARG A 599 18.02 10.17 47.24
CA ARG A 599 18.67 11.08 46.29
C ARG A 599 20.17 10.91 46.43
#